data_AF-A0A1G2TVY6-F1
#
_entry.id   AF-A0A1G2TVY6-F1
#
_cell.length_a   1.000
_cell.length_b   1.000
_cell.length_c   1.000
_cell.angle_alpha   90.00
_cell.angle_beta   90.00
_cell.angle_gamma   90.00
#
_symmetry.space_group_name_H-M   'P 1'
#
loop_
_entity.id
_entity.type
_entity.pdbx_description
1 polymer ?
#
loop_
_entity_poly.entity_id
_entity_poly.type
_entity_poly.pdbx_seq_one_letter_code
_entity_poly.pdbx_strand_id
1 'polypeptide(L)' 'MSQDQLIALVNKKTGEVYLTRKNKRKVERKIELKKYSKKLRKRVVFSEAKLPLKKIKK' A
#
# COMPACT_ATOMS: atom_id res chain seq x y z
N MET A 1 -13.64 1.89 16.13
CA MET A 1 -12.37 2.26 15.47
C MET A 1 -12.65 2.61 14.02
N SER A 2 -12.47 3.87 13.59
CA SER A 2 -12.85 4.31 12.23
C SER A 2 -11.82 3.89 11.16
N GLN A 3 -12.31 3.48 10.00
CA GLN A 3 -11.55 3.08 8.80
C GLN A 3 -11.15 4.29 7.92
N ASP A 4 -11.53 5.52 8.29
CA ASP A 4 -11.41 6.72 7.44
C ASP A 4 -9.98 7.04 7.00
N GLN A 5 -9.00 6.64 7.81
CA GLN A 5 -7.58 6.87 7.60
C GLN A 5 -6.83 5.65 7.04
N LEU A 6 -7.55 4.59 6.68
CA LEU A 6 -6.96 3.37 6.15
C LEU A 6 -6.52 3.56 4.70
N ILE A 7 -5.30 3.10 4.42
CA ILE A 7 -4.66 3.21 3.12
C ILE A 7 -3.96 1.89 2.78
N ALA A 8 -3.96 1.54 1.50
CA ALA A 8 -3.27 0.38 0.97
C ALA A 8 -1.91 0.77 0.38
N LEU A 9 -0.88 0.00 0.69
CA LEU A 9 0.44 0.06 0.05
C LEU A 9 0.55 -1.14 -0.87
N VAL A 10 0.70 -0.90 -2.17
CA VAL A 10 0.67 -1.96 -3.19
C VAL A 10 2.01 -2.03 -3.90
N ASN A 11 2.48 -3.25 -4.10
CA ASN A 11 3.56 -3.51 -5.04
C ASN A 11 2.98 -3.80 -6.43
N LYS A 12 3.31 -2.93 -7.39
CA LYS A 12 2.83 -3.01 -8.78
C LYS A 12 3.17 -4.34 -9.47
N LYS A 13 4.28 -4.98 -9.08
CA LYS A 13 4.76 -6.22 -9.73
C LYS A 13 4.14 -7.48 -9.15
N THR A 14 3.90 -7.52 -7.84
CA THR A 14 3.49 -8.76 -7.14
C THR A 14 2.03 -8.77 -6.71
N GLY A 15 1.36 -7.61 -6.74
CA GLY A 15 -0.01 -7.44 -6.24
C GLY A 15 -0.12 -7.62 -4.72
N GLU A 16 1.01 -7.62 -4.00
CA GLU A 16 1.02 -7.70 -2.54
C GLU A 16 0.58 -6.37 -1.94
N VAL A 17 -0.21 -6.45 -0.87
CA VAL A 17 -0.85 -5.30 -0.24
C VAL A 17 -0.53 -5.29 1.24
N TYR A 18 -0.09 -4.14 1.73
CA TYR A 18 -0.05 -3.82 3.15
C TYR A 18 -1.14 -2.81 3.48
N LEU A 19 -1.86 -3.05 4.56
CA LEU A 19 -2.84 -2.10 5.10
C LEU A 19 -2.15 -1.28 6.18
N THR A 20 -2.20 0.04 6.04
CA THR A 20 -1.61 0.97 7.00
C THR A 20 -2.54 2.16 7.21
N ARG A 21 -2.34 2.90 8.30
CA ARG A 21 -3.08 4.14 8.58
C ARG A 21 -2.21 5.34 8.27
N LYS A 22 -2.81 6.39 7.72
CA LYS A 22 -2.15 7.67 7.46
C LYS A 22 -3.02 8.81 7.95
N ASN A 23 -2.40 9.76 8.63
CA ASN A 23 -3.06 11.03 8.93
C ASN A 23 -3.06 11.93 7.69
N LYS A 24 -4.20 11.99 7.00
CA LYS A 24 -4.38 12.78 5.77
C LYS A 24 -4.19 14.28 5.96
N ARG A 25 -4.31 14.81 7.19
CA ARG A 25 -4.15 16.24 7.49
C ARG A 25 -2.68 16.65 7.63
N LYS A 26 -1.83 15.77 8.15
CA LYS A 26 -0.40 16.06 8.39
C LYS A 26 0.51 15.61 7.26
N VAL A 27 0.09 14.61 6.48
CA VAL A 27 0.91 14.02 5.42
C VAL A 27 0.17 14.16 4.10
N GLU A 28 0.55 15.18 3.33
CA GLU A 28 -0.04 15.49 2.02
C GLU A 28 0.61 14.68 0.89
N ARG A 29 1.87 14.28 1.06
CA ARG A 29 2.61 13.47 0.07
C ARG A 29 2.14 12.02 0.02
N LYS A 30 2.29 11.39 -1.15
CA LYS A 30 2.10 9.93 -1.31
C LYS A 30 3.18 9.18 -0.54
N ILE A 31 2.78 8.12 0.16
CA ILE A 31 3.70 7.27 0.92
C ILE A 31 4.33 6.24 -0.01
N GLU A 32 5.65 6.22 -0.02
CA GLU A 32 6.46 5.17 -0.63
C GLU A 32 7.34 4.54 0.44
N LEU A 33 7.16 3.24 0.68
CA LEU A 33 7.91 2.53 1.72
C LEU A 33 8.59 1.30 1.15
N LYS A 34 9.87 1.11 1.49
CA LYS A 34 10.57 -0.15 1.23
C LYS A 34 10.08 -1.20 2.21
N LYS A 35 9.30 -2.17 1.72
CA LYS A 35 8.79 -3.31 2.52
C LYS A 35 9.23 -4.62 1.89
N TYR A 36 9.21 -5.67 2.68
CA TYR A 36 9.57 -7.01 2.22
C TYR A 36 8.46 -7.57 1.33
N SER A 37 8.82 -8.08 0.15
CA SER A 37 7.92 -8.83 -0.72
C SER A 37 8.14 -10.32 -0.48
N LYS A 38 7.10 -11.06 -0.08
CA LYS A 38 7.19 -12.51 0.17
C LYS A 38 7.44 -13.28 -1.13
N LYS A 39 6.82 -12.86 -2.23
CA LYS A 39 6.98 -13.48 -3.55
C LYS A 39 8.40 -13.29 -4.12
N LEU A 40 8.95 -12.09 -4.02
CA LEU A 40 10.29 -11.79 -4.56
C LEU A 40 11.42 -12.07 -3.57
N ARG A 41 11.09 -12.33 -2.29
CA ARG A 41 12.04 -12.51 -1.18
C ARG A 41 13.06 -11.38 -1.04
N LYS A 42 12.68 -10.17 -1.46
CA LYS A 42 13.51 -8.96 -1.45
C LYS A 42 12.70 -7.77 -0.93
N ARG A 43 13.40 -6.73 -0.42
CA ARG A 43 12.76 -5.47 -0.06
C ARG A 43 12.53 -4.63 -1.31
N VAL A 44 11.28 -4.27 -1.57
CA VAL A 44 10.85 -3.51 -2.75
C VAL A 44 10.09 -2.27 -2.29
N VAL A 45 10.05 -1.22 -3.11
CA VAL A 45 9.25 -0.02 -2.85
C VAL A 45 7.78 -0.33 -3.11
N PHE A 46 6.94 -0.09 -2.10
CA PHE A 46 5.48 -0.16 -2.19
C PHE A 46 4.93 1.26 -2.25
N SER A 47 4.01 1.50 -3.19
CA SER A 47 3.38 2.81 -3.42
C SER A 47 1.95 2.84 -2.87
N GLU A 48 1.53 4.01 -2.40
CA GLU A 48 0.17 4.26 -1.93
C GLU A 48 -0.91 4.05 -3.02
N ALA A 49 -1.96 3.30 -2.69
CA ALA A 49 -3.13 3.08 -3.52
C ALA A 49 -4.43 3.30 -2.72
N LYS A 50 -5.46 3.81 -3.41
CA LYS A 50 -6.80 4.03 -2.86
C LYS A 50 -7.59 2.72 -2.91
N LEU A 51 -8.29 2.40 -1.82
CA LEU A 51 -9.28 1.32 -1.79
C LEU A 51 -10.56 1.78 -2.53
N PRO A 52 -11.30 0.91 -3.25
CA PRO A 52 -11.12 -0.54 -3.37
C PRO A 52 -10.08 -0.91 -4.45
N LEU A 53 -9.21 -1.87 -4.12
CA LEU A 53 -8.28 -2.42 -5.08
C LEU A 53 -9.08 -3.28 -6.09
N LYS A 54 -9.26 -2.78 -7.32
CA LYS A 54 -9.80 -3.60 -8.41
C LYS A 54 -8.94 -4.86 -8.49
N LYS A 55 -9.55 -6.04 -8.32
CA LYS A 55 -8.86 -7.33 -8.49
C LYS A 55 -8.17 -7.27 -9.85
N ILE A 56 -6.84 -7.23 -9.84
CA ILE A 56 -6.06 -7.50 -11.06
C ILE A 56 -6.39 -8.96 -11.36
N LYS A 57 -7.33 -9.16 -12.31
CA LYS A 57 -7.68 -10.49 -12.81
C LYS A 57 -6.37 -11.12 -13.27
N LYS A 58 -6.10 -12.29 -12.71
CA LYS A 58 -4.98 -13.15 -13.09
C LYS A 58 -5.15 -13.59 -14.54
#